data_AF-A0A3D9L272-F1
#
_entry.id   AF-A0A3D9L272-F1
#
_cell.length_a   1.000
_cell.length_b   1.000
_cell.length_c   1.000
_cell.angle_alpha   90.00
_cell.angle_beta   90.00
_cell.angle_gamma   90.00
#
_symmetry.space_group_name_H-M   'P 1'
#
loop_
_entity.id
_entity.type
_entity.pdbx_description
1 polymer ?
#
loop_
_entity_poly.entity_id
_entity_poly.type
_entity_poly.pdbx_seq_one_letter_code
_entity_poly.pdbx_strand_id
1 'polypeptide(L)' 'MNVSELQLHQAIDAIRDSEKLEAIYTLLKGTKGPFKPMSGEEYVGAIDEARQQIKEGKCLSVDDLEKESDNW' A
#
# COMPACT_ATOMS: atom_id res chain seq x y z
N MET A 1 -2.16 9.17 1.53
CA MET A 1 -2.54 7.85 2.06
C MET A 1 -3.05 8.11 3.46
N ASN A 2 -4.30 7.76 3.78
CA ASN A 2 -4.86 8.08 5.10
C ASN A 2 -4.35 7.07 6.16
N VAL A 3 -4.37 7.44 7.43
CA VAL A 3 -3.90 6.58 8.55
C VAL A 3 -4.59 5.22 8.57
N SER A 4 -5.86 5.16 8.17
CA SER A 4 -6.66 3.93 8.10
C SER A 4 -6.20 2.99 6.97
N GLU A 5 -5.74 3.51 5.84
CA GLU A 5 -5.15 2.73 4.74
C GLU A 5 -3.83 2.08 5.20
N LEU A 6 -2.99 2.84 5.90
CA LEU A 6 -1.72 2.32 6.43
C LEU A 6 -1.96 1.18 7.43
N GLN A 7 -2.93 1.35 8.33
CA GLN A 7 -3.34 0.31 9.28
C GLN A 7 -3.89 -0.94 8.60
N LEU A 8 -4.60 -0.78 7.49
CA LEU A 8 -5.11 -1.90 6.70
C LEU A 8 -3.96 -2.72 6.08
N HIS A 9 -2.96 -2.06 5.51
CA HIS A 9 -1.78 -2.73 4.97
C HIS A 9 -1.03 -3.50 6.06
N GLN A 10 -0.78 -2.86 7.21
CA GLN A 10 -0.13 -3.51 8.35
C GLN A 10 -0.93 -4.72 8.87
N ALA A 11 -2.26 -4.63 8.89
CA ALA A 11 -3.12 -5.72 9.30
C ALA A 11 -3.08 -6.91 8.33
N ILE A 12 -3.02 -6.64 7.02
CA ILE A 12 -2.88 -7.67 5.99
C ILE A 12 -1.49 -8.33 6.05
N ASP A 13 -0.43 -7.54 6.21
CA ASP A 13 0.96 -8.03 6.30
C ASP A 13 1.20 -8.91 7.54
N ALA A 14 0.41 -8.72 8.59
CA ALA A 14 0.45 -9.56 9.79
C ALA A 14 -0.18 -10.96 9.58
N ILE A 15 -0.95 -11.18 8.52
CA ILE A 15 -1.61 -12.46 8.23
C ILE A 15 -0.59 -13.42 7.61
N ARG A 16 -0.24 -14.47 8.36
CA ARG A 16 0.68 -15.53 7.89
C ARG A 16 -0.04 -16.75 7.30
N ASP A 17 -1.35 -16.78 7.40
CA ASP A 17 -2.21 -17.88 6.95
C ASP A 17 -2.59 -17.67 5.49
N SER A 18 -2.12 -18.56 4.61
CA SER A 18 -2.35 -18.49 3.17
C SER A 18 -3.82 -18.63 2.78
N GLU A 19 -4.61 -19.41 3.52
CA GLU A 19 -6.03 -19.59 3.21
C GLU A 19 -6.82 -18.30 3.51
N LYS A 20 -6.46 -17.60 4.58
CA LYS A 20 -7.05 -16.29 4.90
C LYS A 20 -6.69 -15.23 3.87
N LEU A 21 -5.44 -15.23 3.39
CA LEU A 21 -5.00 -14.31 2.33
C LEU A 21 -5.76 -14.57 1.03
N GLU A 22 -5.96 -15.83 0.64
CA GLU A 22 -6.70 -16.17 -0.57
C GLU A 22 -8.19 -15.78 -0.47
N ALA A 23 -8.79 -15.95 0.72
CA ALA A 23 -10.16 -15.50 0.98
C ALA A 23 -10.31 -13.98 0.84
N ILE A 24 -9.36 -13.21 1.38
CA ILE A 24 -9.34 -11.74 1.26
C ILE A 24 -9.16 -11.34 -0.21
N TYR A 25 -8.21 -11.95 -0.92
CA TYR A 25 -7.99 -11.69 -2.35
C TYR A 25 -9.25 -11.96 -3.17
N THR A 26 -9.94 -13.07 -2.91
CA THR A 26 -11.19 -13.43 -3.61
C THR A 26 -12.30 -12.41 -3.37
N LEU A 27 -12.45 -11.91 -2.14
CA LEU A 27 -13.40 -10.85 -1.80
C LEU A 27 -13.08 -9.53 -2.53
N LEU A 28 -11.80 -9.14 -2.54
CA LEU A 28 -11.35 -7.89 -3.16
C LEU A 28 -11.41 -7.94 -4.70
N LYS A 29 -11.15 -9.09 -5.31
CA LYS A 29 -11.21 -9.28 -6.76
C LYS A 29 -12.63 -9.09 -7.33
N GLY A 30 -13.66 -9.39 -6.54
CA GLY A 30 -15.06 -9.21 -6.92
C GLY A 30 -15.54 -7.76 -6.81
N THR A 31 -14.84 -6.91 -6.06
CA THR A 31 -15.23 -5.52 -5.84
C THR A 31 -14.61 -4.59 -6.88
N LYS A 32 -15.44 -3.93 -7.68
CA LYS A 32 -15.00 -2.78 -8.50
C LYS A 32 -14.81 -1.57 -7.58
N GLY A 33 -13.62 -1.42 -7.04
CA GLY A 33 -13.20 -0.19 -6.37
C GLY A 33 -13.03 0.96 -7.38
N PRO A 34 -12.94 2.21 -6.89
CA PRO A 34 -12.64 3.37 -7.74
C PRO A 34 -11.23 3.31 -8.35
N PHE A 35 -10.35 2.46 -7.81
CA PHE A 35 -8.98 2.31 -8.25
C PHE A 35 -8.79 1.05 -9.08
N LYS A 36 -7.99 1.17 -10.16
CA LYS A 36 -7.58 0.04 -10.99
C LYS A 36 -6.66 -0.87 -10.19
N PRO A 37 -6.85 -2.20 -10.22
CA PRO A 37 -5.89 -3.14 -9.65
C PRO A 37 -4.52 -2.97 -10.33
N MET A 38 -3.48 -2.89 -9.51
CA MET A 38 -2.10 -2.86 -9.98
C MET A 38 -1.69 -4.26 -10.45
N SER A 39 -1.01 -4.34 -11.58
CA SER A 39 -0.36 -5.58 -12.03
C SER A 39 0.88 -5.89 -11.17
N GLY A 40 1.34 -7.15 -11.21
CA GLY A 40 2.56 -7.54 -10.49
C GLY A 40 3.79 -6.77 -10.96
N GLU A 41 3.88 -6.44 -12.25
CA GLU A 41 4.97 -5.65 -12.83
C GLU A 41 4.93 -4.20 -12.35
N GLU A 42 3.75 -3.57 -12.35
CA GLU A 42 3.55 -2.22 -11.81
C GLU A 42 3.91 -2.16 -10.32
N TYR A 43 3.59 -3.22 -9.55
CA TYR A 43 3.93 -3.31 -8.12
C TYR A 43 5.44 -3.42 -7.89
N VAL A 44 6.13 -4.29 -8.65
CA VAL A 44 7.60 -4.40 -8.57
C VAL A 44 8.26 -3.08 -8.98
N GLY A 45 7.77 -2.44 -10.05
CA GLY A 45 8.24 -1.12 -10.49
C GLY A 45 8.10 -0.05 -9.41
N ALA A 46 6.96 0.00 -8.71
CA ALA A 46 6.74 0.93 -7.60
C ALA A 46 7.72 0.69 -6.43
N ILE A 47 8.05 -0.57 -6.12
CA ILE A 47 9.05 -0.91 -5.09
C ILE A 47 10.44 -0.42 -5.51
N ASP A 48 10.83 -0.66 -6.76
CA ASP A 48 12.15 -0.25 -7.24
C ASP A 48 12.30 1.26 -7.31
N GLU A 49 11.23 1.96 -7.71
CA GLU A 49 11.15 3.42 -7.63
C GLU A 49 11.29 3.91 -6.18
N ALA A 50 10.53 3.33 -5.24
CA ALA A 50 10.61 3.70 -3.83
C ALA A 50 12.02 3.48 -3.26
N ARG A 51 12.68 2.37 -3.62
CA ARG A 51 14.09 2.10 -3.26
C ARG A 51 15.03 3.16 -3.82
N GLN A 52 14.80 3.62 -5.05
CA GLN A 52 15.59 4.69 -5.66
C GLN A 52 15.38 6.03 -4.95
N GLN A 53 14.13 6.39 -4.66
CA GLN A 53 13.80 7.62 -3.92
C GLN A 53 14.47 7.64 -2.54
N ILE A 54 14.49 6.50 -1.83
CA ILE A 54 15.22 6.36 -0.56
C ILE A 54 16.73 6.59 -0.74
N LYS A 55 17.34 6.00 -1.76
CA LYS A 55 18.77 6.21 -2.07
C LYS A 55 19.08 7.66 -2.40
N GLU A 56 18.16 8.35 -3.06
CA GLU A 56 18.28 9.77 -3.41
C GLU A 56 17.94 10.72 -2.25
N GLY A 57 17.55 10.19 -1.08
CA GLY A 57 17.13 10.98 0.09
C GLY A 57 15.77 11.67 -0.09
N LYS A 58 15.01 11.30 -1.12
CA LYS A 58 13.65 11.79 -1.42
C LYS A 58 12.60 10.95 -0.70
N CYS A 59 12.78 10.72 0.59
CA CYS A 59 11.81 10.03 1.43
C CYS A 59 11.20 11.02 2.42
N LEU A 60 9.88 10.97 2.58
CA LEU A 60 9.17 11.73 3.60
C LEU A 60 9.13 10.90 4.89
N SER A 61 9.25 11.57 6.04
CA SER A 61 8.97 10.92 7.31
C SER A 61 7.45 10.72 7.48
N VAL A 62 7.07 9.80 8.37
CA VAL A 62 5.65 9.60 8.73
C VAL A 62 5.05 10.91 9.25
N ASP A 63 5.82 11.68 10.03
CA ASP A 63 5.41 12.99 10.55
C ASP A 63 5.19 14.04 9.44
N ASP A 64 5.95 13.96 8.34
CA ASP A 64 5.76 14.84 7.18
C ASP A 64 4.49 14.49 6.41
N LEU A 65 4.17 13.19 6.30
CA LEU A 65 2.95 12.70 5.67
C LEU A 65 1.69 13.04 6.48
N GLU A 66 1.76 12.99 7.81
CA GLU A 66 0.65 13.39 8.68
C GLU A 66 0.31 14.87 8.53
N LYS A 67 1.32 15.75 8.44
CA LYS A 67 1.12 17.19 8.22
C LYS A 67 0.51 17.52 6.86
N GLU A 68 0.85 16.76 5.82
CA GLU A 68 0.24 16.93 4.49
C GLU A 68 -1.20 16.38 4.41
N SER A 69 -1.53 15.37 5.23
CA SER A 69 -2.88 14.81 5.29
C SER A 69 -3.92 15.79 5.84
N ASP A 70 -3.53 16.74 6.69
CA ASP A 70 -4.44 17.78 7.19
C ASP A 70 -4.85 18.79 6.10
N ASN A 71 -4.18 18.75 4.94
CA ASN A 71 -4.35 19.69 3.84
C ASN A 71 -5.12 19.13 2.63
N TRP A 72 -5.61 17.89 2.70
CA TRP A 72 -6.42 17.20 1.68
C TRP A 72 -7.78 16.81 2.22
#